data_AF-A0A2T3W6T7-F1
#
_entry.id   AF-A0A2T3W6T7-F1
#
_cell.length_a   1.000
_cell.length_b   1.000
_cell.length_c   1.000
_cell.angle_alpha   90.00
_cell.angle_beta   90.00
_cell.angle_gamma   90.00
#
_symmetry.space_group_name_H-M   'P 1'
#
loop_
_entity.id
_entity.type
_entity.pdbx_description
1 polymer ?
#
loop_
_entity_poly.entity_id
_entity_poly.type
_entity_poly.pdbx_seq_one_letter_code
_entity_poly.pdbx_strand_id
1 'polypeptide(L)'
;MHYVDIELVRTRLLNTEVPSGVCKEYLQLLSSLNALSLLLTPAMDADEDEAGGETLMRLFQSHMSRREALEVEYPELGVLVRPGGWQGN
;
A
#
# COMPACT_ATOMS: atom_id res chain seq x y z
N MET A 1 6.32 3.09 -9.65
CA MET A 1 5.22 2.11 -9.60
C MET A 1 5.26 1.46 -8.23
N HIS A 2 4.20 1.62 -7.43
CA HIS A 2 4.07 0.99 -6.12
C HIS A 2 3.42 -0.38 -6.32
N TYR A 3 4.04 -1.43 -5.78
CA TYR A 3 3.50 -2.78 -5.82
C TYR A 3 3.88 -3.51 -4.54
N VAL A 4 2.88 -4.10 -3.89
CA VAL A 4 3.04 -4.95 -2.71
C VAL A 4 2.34 -6.27 -2.95
N ASP A 5 3.03 -7.38 -2.65
CA ASP A 5 2.44 -8.71 -2.68
C ASP A 5 1.51 -8.90 -1.46
N ILE A 6 0.21 -8.72 -1.68
CA ILE A 6 -0.81 -8.76 -0.63
C ILE A 6 -0.93 -10.16 0.00
N GLU A 7 -0.76 -11.22 -0.78
CA GLU A 7 -0.90 -12.59 -0.29
C GLU A 7 0.31 -12.99 0.57
N LEU A 8 1.50 -12.55 0.18
CA LEU A 8 2.70 -12.68 1.01
C LEU A 8 2.54 -11.94 2.34
N VAL A 9 2.09 -10.68 2.31
CA VAL A 9 1.86 -9.89 3.52
C VAL A 9 0.78 -10.54 4.39
N ARG A 10 -0.32 -10.99 3.79
CA ARG A 10 -1.40 -11.72 4.51
C ARG A 10 -0.87 -12.95 5.23
N THR A 11 -0.04 -13.74 4.56
CA THR A 11 0.57 -14.94 5.15
C THR A 11 1.45 -14.58 6.34
N ARG A 12 2.24 -13.51 6.23
CA ARG A 12 3.11 -13.04 7.33
C ARG A 12 2.32 -12.46 8.49
N LEU A 13 1.19 -11.78 8.21
CA LEU A 13 0.29 -11.23 9.22
C LEU A 13 -0.35 -12.30 10.13
N LEU A 14 -0.29 -13.58 9.77
CA LEU A 14 -0.75 -14.66 10.63
C LEU A 14 0.18 -14.92 11.83
N ASN A 15 1.42 -14.44 11.78
CA ASN A 15 2.46 -14.71 12.77
C ASN A 15 2.86 -13.46 13.57
N THR A 16 1.98 -12.47 13.68
CA THR A 16 2.24 -11.20 14.37
C THR A 16 1.29 -11.00 15.54
N GLU A 17 1.68 -10.12 16.46
CA GLU A 17 0.88 -9.75 17.63
C GLU A 17 -0.05 -8.55 17.34
N VAL A 18 0.00 -7.97 16.14
CA VAL A 18 -0.85 -6.85 15.72
C VAL A 18 -2.33 -7.26 15.78
N PRO A 19 -3.20 -6.39 16.34
CA PRO A 19 -4.62 -6.67 16.41
C PRO A 19 -5.22 -6.98 15.03
N SER A 20 -6.04 -8.03 14.94
CA SER A 20 -6.63 -8.47 13.67
C SER A 20 -7.42 -7.40 12.91
N GLY A 21 -8.01 -6.42 13.62
CA GLY A 21 -8.64 -5.25 13.02
C GLY A 21 -7.65 -4.38 12.25
N VAL A 22 -6.47 -4.14 12.84
CA VAL A 22 -5.38 -3.38 12.23
C VAL A 22 -4.81 -4.15 11.03
N CYS A 23 -4.63 -5.48 11.15
CA CYS A 23 -4.18 -6.31 10.03
C CYS A 23 -5.12 -6.22 8.81
N LYS A 24 -6.44 -6.21 9.04
CA LYS A 24 -7.44 -6.07 7.97
C LYS A 24 -7.38 -4.69 7.33
N GLU A 25 -7.33 -3.62 8.13
CA GLU A 25 -7.19 -2.25 7.63
C GLU A 25 -5.91 -2.11 6.79
N TYR A 26 -4.80 -2.64 7.28
CA TYR A 26 -3.52 -2.57 6.60
C TYR A 26 -3.54 -3.29 5.24
N LEU A 27 -4.11 -4.49 5.17
CA LEU A 27 -4.30 -5.20 3.90
C LEU A 27 -5.20 -4.44 2.90
N GLN A 28 -6.26 -3.79 3.40
CA GLN A 28 -7.12 -2.95 2.57
C GLN A 28 -6.34 -1.75 2.02
N LEU A 29 -5.56 -1.06 2.85
CA LEU A 29 -4.72 0.07 2.43
C LEU A 29 -3.72 -0.33 1.35
N LEU A 30 -2.99 -1.44 1.55
CA LEU A 30 -2.03 -1.94 0.57
C LEU A 30 -2.71 -2.31 -0.75
N SER A 31 -3.89 -2.91 -0.71
CA SER A 31 -4.68 -3.25 -1.90
C SER A 31 -5.14 -1.99 -2.65
N SER A 32 -5.62 -0.98 -1.92
CA SER A 32 -5.99 0.32 -2.50
C SER A 32 -4.80 1.04 -3.13
N LEU A 33 -3.63 1.00 -2.48
CA LEU A 33 -2.41 1.61 -3.02
C LEU A 33 -1.94 0.92 -4.30
N ASN A 34 -1.99 -0.42 -4.37
CA ASN A 34 -1.71 -1.15 -5.61
C ASN A 34 -2.67 -0.73 -6.73
N ALA A 35 -3.98 -0.68 -6.46
CA ALA A 35 -4.99 -0.30 -7.45
C ALA A 35 -4.79 1.15 -7.95
N LEU A 36 -4.58 2.08 -7.02
CA LEU A 36 -4.33 3.49 -7.34
C LEU A 36 -3.02 3.66 -8.13
N SER A 37 -1.96 2.89 -7.81
CA SER A 37 -0.72 2.94 -8.60
C SER A 37 -0.93 2.45 -10.04
N LEU A 38 -1.84 1.51 -10.28
CA LEU A 38 -2.20 1.07 -11.62
C LEU A 38 -2.99 2.16 -12.35
N LEU A 39 -3.98 2.76 -11.70
CA LEU A 39 -4.80 3.85 -12.27
C LEU A 39 -4.01 5.13 -12.55
N LEU A 40 -2.99 5.41 -11.73
CA LEU A 40 -2.07 6.55 -11.91
C LEU A 40 -0.97 6.27 -12.94
N THR A 41 -0.83 5.03 -13.42
CA THR A 41 0.08 4.75 -14.53
C THR A 41 -0.58 5.30 -15.79
N PRO A 42 0.05 6.25 -16.49
CA PRO A 42 -0.58 6.84 -17.67
C PRO A 42 -0.84 5.74 -18.69
N ALA A 43 -2.11 5.47 -18.96
CA ALA A 43 -2.50 4.82 -20.20
C ALA A 43 -2.01 5.72 -21.34
N MET A 44 -1.41 5.14 -22.37
CA MET A 44 -0.71 5.83 -23.44
C MET A 44 -1.58 6.77 -24.32
N ASP A 45 -2.78 7.14 -23.88
CA ASP A 45 -3.68 8.04 -24.59
C ASP A 45 -3.88 9.30 -23.72
N ALA A 46 -2.90 10.18 -23.82
CA ALA A 46 -2.98 11.54 -23.31
C ALA A 46 -4.03 12.29 -24.11
N ASP A 47 -5.22 12.51 -23.53
CA ASP A 47 -6.09 13.66 -23.85
C ASP A 47 -7.35 13.77 -22.96
N GLU A 48 -7.66 12.79 -22.10
CA GLU A 48 -8.88 12.86 -21.26
C GLU A 48 -8.56 12.83 -19.75
N ASP A 49 -8.88 13.94 -19.08
CA ASP A 49 -9.03 14.12 -17.63
C ASP A 49 -7.82 14.42 -16.72
N GLU A 50 -7.27 15.62 -16.88
CA GLU A 50 -6.32 16.26 -15.94
C GLU A 50 -6.89 16.35 -14.49
N ALA A 51 -8.22 16.46 -14.32
CA ALA A 51 -8.89 16.54 -13.01
C ALA A 51 -9.03 15.18 -12.30
N GLY A 52 -9.19 14.09 -13.06
CA GLY A 52 -9.29 12.73 -12.51
C GLY A 52 -7.96 12.26 -11.93
N GLY A 53 -6.85 12.54 -12.63
CA GLY A 53 -5.50 12.22 -12.19
C GLY A 53 -5.11 12.91 -10.88
N GLU A 54 -5.45 14.19 -10.72
CA GLU A 54 -5.15 14.92 -9.48
C GLU A 54 -5.89 14.32 -8.26
N THR A 55 -7.16 13.98 -8.44
CA THR A 55 -7.98 13.35 -7.39
C THR A 55 -7.42 12.00 -6.97
N LEU A 56 -7.05 11.15 -7.94
CA LEU A 56 -6.42 9.86 -7.69
C LEU A 56 -5.06 10.02 -6.97
N MET A 57 -4.28 11.04 -7.32
CA MET A 57 -3.01 11.33 -6.67
C MET A 57 -3.21 11.75 -5.20
N ARG A 58 -4.19 12.62 -4.92
CA ARG A 58 -4.53 13.00 -3.53
C ARG A 58 -4.99 11.80 -2.71
N LEU A 59 -5.81 10.91 -3.28
CA LEU A 59 -6.22 9.67 -2.62
C LEU A 59 -5.02 8.76 -2.36
N PHE A 60 -4.13 8.58 -3.33
CA PHE A 60 -2.91 7.80 -3.17
C PHE A 60 -2.03 8.34 -2.04
N GLN A 61 -1.82 9.65 -1.99
CA GLN A 61 -1.08 10.31 -0.91
C GLN A 61 -1.74 10.10 0.46
N SER A 62 -3.06 10.25 0.54
CA SER A 62 -3.81 10.02 1.78
C SER A 62 -3.65 8.58 2.29
N HIS A 63 -3.74 7.58 1.40
CA HIS A 63 -3.51 6.19 1.76
C HIS A 63 -2.06 5.89 2.16
N MET A 64 -1.08 6.54 1.52
CA MET A 64 0.33 6.44 1.91
C MET A 64 0.56 6.99 3.31
N SER A 65 0.04 8.18 3.63
CA SER A 65 0.15 8.76 4.98
C SER A 65 -0.54 7.89 6.04
N ARG A 66 -1.69 7.30 5.71
CA ARG A 66 -2.38 6.38 6.64
C ARG A 66 -1.56 5.10 6.88
N ARG A 67 -0.95 4.56 5.83
CA ARG A 67 -0.02 3.43 5.92
C ARG A 67 1.17 3.77 6.82
N GLU A 68 1.81 4.91 6.60
CA GLU A 68 2.94 5.37 7.43
C GLU A 68 2.55 5.52 8.90
N ALA A 69 1.37 6.07 9.19
CA ALA A 69 0.87 6.18 10.57
C ALA A 69 0.71 4.81 11.25
N LEU A 70 0.18 3.81 10.53
CA LEU A 70 0.07 2.44 11.04
C LEU A 70 1.45 1.79 11.21
N GLU A 71 2.40 2.06 10.33
CA GLU A 71 3.77 1.53 10.45
C GLU A 71 4.55 2.21 11.59
N VAL A 72 4.23 3.44 11.96
CA VAL A 72 4.79 4.10 13.16
C VAL A 72 4.22 3.47 14.44
N GLU A 73 2.91 3.21 14.46
CA GLU A 73 2.24 2.58 15.61
C GLU A 73 2.60 1.09 15.75
N TYR A 74 2.76 0.40 14.62
CA TYR A 74 3.10 -1.03 14.53
C TYR A 74 4.28 -1.24 13.56
N PRO A 75 5.53 -1.05 14.00
CA PRO A 75 6.73 -1.11 13.15
C PRO A 75 6.91 -2.42 12.38
N GLU A 76 6.43 -3.53 12.93
CA GLU A 76 6.47 -4.82 12.27
C GLU A 76 5.75 -4.84 10.92
N LEU A 77 4.67 -4.06 10.75
CA LEU A 77 3.92 -3.98 9.49
C LEU A 77 4.81 -3.55 8.31
N GLY A 78 5.68 -2.55 8.51
CA GLY A 78 6.60 -2.08 7.47
C GLY A 78 7.66 -3.10 7.07
N VAL A 79 8.02 -4.02 7.98
CA VAL A 79 8.93 -5.13 7.70
C VAL A 79 8.23 -6.19 6.85
N LEU A 80 6.95 -6.47 7.12
CA LEU A 80 6.19 -7.51 6.43
C LEU A 80 5.99 -7.22 4.94
N VAL A 81 6.01 -5.95 4.54
CA VAL A 81 5.84 -5.51 3.14
C VAL A 81 7.12 -5.71 2.31
N ARG A 82 8.28 -5.93 2.94
CA ARG A 82 9.53 -6.14 2.20
C ARG A 82 9.47 -7.45 1.38
N PRO A 83 9.91 -7.50 0.11
CA PRO A 83 10.09 -8.72 -0.65
C PRO A 83 10.95 -9.73 0.11
N GLY A 84 10.66 -11.02 -0.04
CA GLY A 84 11.50 -12.09 0.51
C GLY A 84 12.95 -11.98 0.01
N GLY A 85 13.91 -11.99 0.93
CA GLY A 85 15.34 -11.88 0.60
C GLY A 85 15.91 -10.45 0.62
N TRP A 86 15.15 -9.41 0.99
CA TRP A 86 15.69 -8.06 1.17
C TRP A 86 16.60 -8.02 2.42
N GLN A 87 17.92 -8.09 2.20
CA GLN A 87 19.01 -7.92 3.19
C GLN A 87 19.47 -6.46 3.31
N GLY A 88 18.55 -5.53 3.54
CA GLY A 88 18.86 -4.10 3.60
C GLY A 88 18.92 -3.64 5.04
N ASN A 89 20.13 -3.22 5.47
CA ASN A 89 20.42 -2.58 6.75
C ASN A 89 19.41 -1.48 7.10
#